data_AF-A0A2T4AQS6-F1
#
_entry.id   AF-A0A2T4AQS6-F1
#
_cell.length_a   1.000
_cell.length_b   1.000
_cell.length_c   1.000
_cell.angle_alpha   90.00
_cell.angle_beta   90.00
_cell.angle_gamma   90.00
#
_symmetry.space_group_name_H-M   'P 1'
#
loop_
_entity.id
_entity.type
_entity.pdbx_description
1 polymer ?
#
loop_
_entity_poly.entity_id
_entity_poly.type
_entity_poly.pdbx_seq_one_letter_code
_entity_poly.pdbx_strand_id
1 'polypeptide(L)'
;MSSSTAKLYPPSKQASTTTTNPLPTLLQTPSGLAILELQGSINLPQDTEGETLKDVEFGRLEFPEYSPDAIGTAWMKRVHMYIGQHQRLTGEVKKLPKALAVVRKRQNRMLESSSGPYMEEGDNLEVVDIVKYKLMFANRPEPVGTAHAPAS
;
A
#
# COMPACT_ATOMS: atom_id res chain seq x y z
N MET A 1 6.37 26.39 -18.22
CA MET A 1 5.75 25.38 -17.32
C MET A 1 5.30 26.11 -16.08
N SER A 2 4.00 26.32 -15.88
CA SER A 2 3.50 26.95 -14.64
C SER A 2 3.78 26.01 -13.48
N SER A 3 4.65 26.40 -12.54
CA SER A 3 4.87 25.62 -11.32
C SER A 3 3.66 25.81 -10.41
N SER A 4 2.84 24.78 -10.23
CA SER A 4 1.86 24.76 -9.14
C SER A 4 2.61 24.52 -7.83
N THR A 5 2.34 25.34 -6.81
CA THR A 5 2.91 25.20 -5.47
C THR A 5 1.87 24.60 -4.53
N ALA A 6 2.27 23.60 -3.75
CA ALA A 6 1.42 22.94 -2.77
C ALA A 6 2.05 23.04 -1.38
N LYS A 7 1.25 23.22 -0.34
CA LYS A 7 1.70 23.22 1.06
C LYS A 7 1.71 21.79 1.58
N LEU A 8 2.83 21.33 2.12
CA LEU A 8 2.98 19.99 2.68
C LEU A 8 3.05 20.05 4.21
N TYR A 9 2.19 19.30 4.87
CA TYR A 9 2.06 19.22 6.32
C TYR A 9 2.56 17.88 6.85
N PRO A 10 3.11 17.84 8.08
CA PRO A 10 3.49 16.59 8.73
C PRO A 10 2.25 15.73 9.05
N PRO A 11 2.45 14.44 9.36
CA PRO A 11 1.35 13.55 9.74
C PRO A 11 0.57 14.09 10.94
N SER A 12 -0.76 14.07 10.88
CA SER A 12 -1.61 14.36 12.04
C SER A 12 -1.41 13.29 13.12
N LYS A 13 -1.39 13.71 14.38
CA LYS A 13 -1.32 12.83 15.57
C LYS A 13 -2.52 11.87 15.72
N GLN A 14 -3.42 11.78 14.74
CA GLN A 14 -4.58 10.89 14.82
C GLN A 14 -4.09 9.45 14.93
N ALA A 15 -4.61 8.79 15.96
CA ALA A 15 -4.05 7.63 16.62
C ALA A 15 -3.52 6.58 15.66
N SER A 16 -2.32 6.09 15.97
CA SER A 16 -1.90 4.74 15.63
C SER A 16 -3.03 3.79 16.06
N THR A 17 -3.94 3.48 15.15
CA THR A 17 -4.86 2.37 15.36
C THR A 17 -3.95 1.17 15.53
N THR A 18 -3.99 0.55 16.71
CA THR A 18 -3.25 -0.68 17.03
C THR A 18 -3.85 -1.87 16.28
N THR A 19 -4.06 -1.69 14.97
CA THR A 19 -4.40 -2.78 14.06
C THR A 19 -3.16 -3.62 13.93
N THR A 20 -3.22 -4.85 14.44
CA THR A 20 -2.25 -5.90 14.17
C THR A 20 -2.08 -6.02 12.66
N ASN A 21 -0.97 -5.51 12.13
CA ASN A 21 -0.65 -5.58 10.71
C ASN A 21 -0.03 -6.94 10.41
N PRO A 22 -0.64 -7.78 9.54
CA PRO A 22 -0.14 -9.11 9.24
C PRO A 22 1.13 -9.12 8.38
N LEU A 23 1.58 -7.96 7.87
CA LEU A 23 2.81 -7.87 7.10
C LEU A 23 4.05 -8.04 7.99
N PRO A 24 5.17 -8.53 7.43
CA PRO A 24 6.48 -8.49 8.09
C PRO A 24 6.82 -7.08 8.62
N THR A 25 7.43 -6.97 9.80
CA THR A 25 7.71 -5.68 10.48
C THR A 25 8.47 -4.68 9.59
N LEU A 26 9.30 -5.17 8.68
CA LEU A 26 10.03 -4.34 7.72
C LEU A 26 9.12 -3.62 6.72
N LEU A 27 8.01 -4.27 6.34
CA LEU A 27 6.98 -3.77 5.44
C LEU A 27 5.87 -3.02 6.17
N GLN A 28 5.76 -3.21 7.49
CA GLN A 28 4.80 -2.48 8.30
C GLN A 28 5.18 -1.01 8.33
N THR A 29 4.28 -0.19 7.83
CA THR A 29 4.31 1.23 8.09
C THR A 29 3.36 1.59 9.24
N PRO A 30 3.53 2.73 9.94
CA PRO A 30 2.66 3.10 11.05
C PRO A 30 1.17 3.17 10.70
N SER A 31 0.83 3.48 9.44
CA SER A 31 -0.56 3.48 8.95
C SER A 31 -1.06 2.13 8.45
N GLY A 32 -0.20 1.10 8.43
CA GLY A 32 -0.52 -0.22 7.92
C GLY A 32 -0.45 -0.34 6.39
N LEU A 33 0.02 0.69 5.68
CA LEU A 33 0.12 0.72 4.23
C LEU A 33 1.36 -0.04 3.71
N ALA A 34 1.25 -0.58 2.51
CA ALA A 34 2.38 -1.14 1.78
C ALA A 34 2.23 -0.86 0.28
N ILE A 35 3.36 -0.85 -0.43
CA ILE A 35 3.37 -0.73 -1.89
C ILE A 35 3.52 -2.12 -2.50
N LEU A 36 2.58 -2.47 -3.37
CA LEU A 36 2.65 -3.63 -4.25
C LEU A 36 2.76 -3.14 -5.71
N GLU A 37 3.76 -3.64 -6.42
CA GLU A 37 4.04 -3.35 -7.81
C GLU A 37 3.89 -4.63 -8.64
N LEU A 38 3.03 -4.57 -9.65
CA LEU A 38 2.73 -5.66 -10.56
C LEU A 38 3.05 -5.24 -11.99
N GLN A 39 3.79 -6.06 -12.72
CA GLN A 39 3.95 -5.90 -14.17
C GLN A 39 2.76 -6.53 -14.90
N GLY A 40 1.67 -5.78 -15.00
CA GLY A 40 0.42 -6.22 -15.62
C GLY A 40 -0.78 -5.50 -15.01
N SER A 41 -1.98 -6.02 -15.28
CA SER A 41 -3.23 -5.53 -14.70
C SER A 41 -3.87 -6.62 -13.83
N ILE A 42 -4.58 -6.18 -12.79
CA ILE A 42 -5.45 -7.05 -12.00
C ILE A 42 -6.85 -6.90 -12.57
N ASN A 43 -7.47 -8.01 -12.97
CA ASN A 43 -8.87 -8.02 -13.37
C ASN A 43 -9.72 -8.20 -12.12
N LEU A 44 -10.34 -7.12 -11.66
CA LEU A 44 -11.23 -7.13 -10.52
C LEU A 44 -12.68 -7.33 -10.99
N PRO A 45 -13.55 -7.96 -10.18
CA PRO A 45 -14.95 -8.13 -10.53
C PRO A 45 -15.64 -6.77 -10.63
N GLN A 46 -16.55 -6.66 -11.58
CA GLN A 46 -17.35 -5.47 -11.84
C GLN A 46 -18.82 -5.74 -11.50
N ASP A 47 -19.55 -4.72 -11.09
CA ASP A 47 -20.99 -4.79 -10.92
C ASP A 47 -21.73 -4.73 -12.28
N THR A 48 -23.07 -4.72 -12.23
CA THR A 48 -23.92 -4.64 -13.42
C THR A 48 -23.78 -3.35 -14.21
N GLU A 49 -23.22 -2.30 -13.60
CA GLU A 49 -22.97 -0.99 -14.20
C GLU A 49 -21.53 -0.90 -14.78
N GLY A 50 -20.72 -1.95 -14.58
CA GLY A 50 -19.32 -2.02 -15.03
C GLY A 50 -18.33 -1.40 -14.04
N GLU A 51 -18.78 -0.98 -12.86
CA GLU A 51 -17.93 -0.38 -11.84
C GLU A 51 -17.22 -1.47 -11.04
N THR A 52 -15.95 -1.23 -10.70
CA THR A 52 -15.17 -2.21 -9.92
C THR A 52 -15.74 -2.35 -8.51
N LEU A 53 -16.04 -3.58 -8.11
CA LEU A 53 -16.52 -3.86 -6.76
C LEU A 53 -15.49 -3.41 -5.71
N LYS A 54 -15.98 -2.74 -4.68
CA LYS A 54 -15.17 -2.33 -3.53
C LYS A 54 -14.98 -3.50 -2.57
N ASP A 55 -13.88 -3.46 -1.82
CA ASP A 55 -13.58 -4.40 -0.73
C ASP A 55 -13.53 -5.88 -1.17
N VAL A 56 -13.13 -6.14 -2.41
CA VAL A 56 -12.97 -7.49 -2.95
C VAL A 56 -11.67 -8.11 -2.46
N GLU A 57 -11.78 -9.21 -1.73
CA GLU A 57 -10.65 -10.10 -1.51
C GLU A 57 -10.34 -10.85 -2.81
N PHE A 58 -9.24 -10.48 -3.47
CA PHE A 58 -8.84 -11.10 -4.75
C PHE A 58 -7.69 -12.10 -4.60
N GLY A 59 -7.08 -12.19 -3.42
CA GLY A 59 -5.88 -12.99 -3.23
C GLY A 59 -5.22 -12.81 -1.88
N ARG A 60 -4.04 -13.42 -1.74
CA ARG A 60 -3.23 -13.35 -0.52
C ARG A 60 -1.74 -13.29 -0.82
N LEU A 61 -0.99 -12.81 0.16
CA LEU A 61 0.47 -12.79 0.16
C LEU A 61 0.99 -13.84 1.15
N GLU A 62 2.00 -14.59 0.71
CA GLU A 62 2.74 -15.53 1.56
C GLU A 62 4.22 -15.17 1.53
N PHE A 63 4.86 -15.23 2.69
CA PHE A 63 6.28 -14.99 2.90
C PHE A 63 6.94 -16.28 3.42
N PRO A 64 7.23 -17.27 2.56
CA PRO A 64 7.56 -18.63 2.99
C PRO A 64 8.85 -18.71 3.82
N GLU A 65 9.77 -17.77 3.60
CA GLU A 65 11.07 -17.70 4.27
C GLU A 65 11.10 -16.70 5.43
N TYR A 66 9.99 -16.00 5.70
CA TYR A 66 9.92 -15.05 6.79
C TYR A 66 9.58 -15.78 8.10
N SER A 67 10.35 -15.49 9.14
CA SER A 67 9.98 -15.76 10.53
C SER A 67 10.23 -14.50 11.37
N PRO A 68 9.52 -14.31 12.50
CA PRO A 68 9.78 -13.18 13.40
C PRO A 68 11.22 -13.09 13.90
N ASP A 69 11.90 -14.23 14.00
CA ASP A 69 13.30 -14.35 14.44
C ASP A 69 14.30 -14.34 13.28
N ALA A 70 13.85 -14.15 12.03
CA ALA A 70 14.72 -14.18 10.87
C ALA A 70 15.71 -13.01 10.91
N ILE A 71 17.01 -13.34 10.84
CA ILE A 71 18.08 -12.35 10.81
C ILE A 71 18.42 -12.00 9.36
N GLY A 72 18.44 -10.70 9.06
CA GLY A 72 18.85 -10.17 7.76
C GLY A 72 17.74 -10.15 6.70
N THR A 73 18.15 -10.13 5.44
CA THR A 73 17.27 -9.84 4.28
C THR A 73 17.05 -11.04 3.36
N ALA A 74 17.46 -12.25 3.75
CA ALA A 74 17.36 -13.42 2.89
C ALA A 74 15.90 -13.74 2.50
N TRP A 75 14.98 -13.63 3.47
CA TRP A 75 13.54 -13.85 3.27
C TRP A 75 12.91 -12.92 2.22
N MET A 76 13.53 -11.76 1.97
CA MET A 76 13.03 -10.78 1.00
C MET A 76 13.13 -11.28 -0.44
N LYS A 77 13.92 -12.31 -0.72
CA LYS A 77 14.15 -12.84 -2.07
C LYS A 77 12.94 -13.55 -2.67
N ARG A 78 11.97 -13.96 -1.84
CA ARG A 78 10.82 -14.72 -2.30
C ARG A 78 9.55 -14.38 -1.53
N VAL A 79 8.57 -13.88 -2.26
CA VAL A 79 7.20 -13.67 -1.83
C VAL A 79 6.28 -14.30 -2.85
N HIS A 80 5.24 -14.99 -2.40
CA HIS A 80 4.19 -15.51 -3.28
C HIS A 80 2.93 -14.66 -3.15
N MET A 81 2.35 -14.28 -4.28
CA MET A 81 1.01 -13.73 -4.33
C MET A 81 0.12 -14.73 -5.04
N TYR A 82 -0.94 -15.19 -4.36
CA TYR A 82 -1.96 -16.04 -4.97
C TYR A 82 -3.14 -15.17 -5.35
N ILE A 83 -3.60 -15.27 -6.60
CA ILE A 83 -4.78 -14.59 -7.10
C ILE A 83 -5.84 -15.64 -7.41
N GLY A 84 -7.02 -15.48 -6.81
CA GLY A 84 -8.09 -16.48 -6.86
C GLY A 84 -7.58 -17.88 -6.48
N GLN A 85 -8.04 -18.90 -7.21
CA GLN A 85 -7.74 -20.30 -6.93
C GLN A 85 -6.66 -20.91 -7.85
N HIS A 86 -6.21 -20.18 -8.87
CA HIS A 86 -5.49 -20.79 -10.00
C HIS A 86 -4.21 -20.08 -10.40
N GLN A 87 -3.90 -18.91 -9.84
CA GLN A 87 -2.72 -18.14 -10.23
C GLN A 87 -1.82 -17.88 -9.03
N ARG A 88 -0.51 -18.08 -9.25
CA ARG A 88 0.54 -17.68 -8.32
C ARG A 88 1.53 -16.78 -9.05
N LEU A 89 1.91 -15.68 -8.42
CA LEU A 89 3.01 -14.83 -8.84
C LEU A 89 4.14 -14.97 -7.82
N THR A 90 5.36 -15.13 -8.34
CA THR A 90 6.57 -15.12 -7.53
C THR A 90 7.23 -13.76 -7.67
N GLY A 91 7.41 -13.10 -6.53
CA GLY A 91 8.00 -11.78 -6.41
C GLY A 91 9.03 -11.72 -5.29
N GLU A 92 9.43 -10.51 -4.96
CA GLU A 92 10.44 -10.21 -3.96
C GLU A 92 10.15 -8.88 -3.26
N VAL A 93 10.68 -8.71 -2.06
CA VAL A 93 10.69 -7.42 -1.37
C VAL A 93 11.92 -6.64 -1.80
N LYS A 94 11.72 -5.42 -2.32
CA LYS A 94 12.82 -4.52 -2.68
C LYS A 94 12.85 -3.29 -1.82
N LYS A 95 14.06 -2.93 -1.36
CA LYS A 95 14.32 -1.60 -0.80
C LYS A 95 14.25 -0.57 -1.92
N LEU A 96 13.53 0.51 -1.68
CA LEU A 96 13.45 1.62 -2.61
C LEU A 96 14.76 2.42 -2.57
N PRO A 97 15.34 2.82 -3.73
CA PRO A 97 16.52 3.69 -3.76
C PRO A 97 16.28 5.05 -3.07
N LYS A 98 15.04 5.54 -3.15
CA LYS A 98 14.54 6.72 -2.44
C LYS A 98 13.24 6.35 -1.76
N ALA A 99 13.08 6.74 -0.49
CA ALA A 99 11.81 6.54 0.20
C ALA A 99 10.69 7.32 -0.51
N LEU A 100 9.49 6.73 -0.55
CA LEU A 100 8.31 7.33 -1.15
C LEU A 100 7.40 7.85 -0.04
N ALA A 101 7.00 9.11 -0.14
CA ALA A 101 6.00 9.69 0.74
C ALA A 101 4.60 9.44 0.15
N VAL A 102 3.73 8.79 0.92
CA VAL A 102 2.30 8.73 0.64
C VAL A 102 1.68 10.01 1.19
N VAL A 103 1.04 10.79 0.33
CA VAL A 103 0.40 12.05 0.71
C VAL A 103 -1.09 12.00 0.42
N ARG A 104 -1.89 12.67 1.25
CA ARG A 104 -3.32 12.87 1.01
C ARG A 104 -3.63 14.36 0.92
N LYS A 105 -4.63 14.72 0.10
CA LYS A 105 -5.18 16.07 0.11
C LYS A 105 -6.00 16.27 1.38
N ARG A 106 -5.67 17.29 2.16
CA ARG A 106 -6.44 17.64 3.35
C ARG A 106 -7.60 18.54 2.97
N GLN A 107 -8.67 18.49 3.75
CA GLN A 107 -9.74 19.46 3.63
C GLN A 107 -9.28 20.81 4.17
N ASN A 108 -9.50 21.88 3.42
CA ASN A 108 -9.21 23.23 3.85
C ASN A 108 -10.07 23.58 5.07
N ARG A 109 -9.47 24.25 6.05
CA ARG A 109 -10.13 24.60 7.32
C ARG A 109 -10.18 26.11 7.51
N MET A 110 -11.09 26.55 8.35
CA MET A 110 -11.13 27.94 8.81
C MET A 110 -10.01 28.15 9.83
N LEU A 111 -9.16 29.14 9.60
CA LEU A 111 -8.02 29.48 10.46
C LEU A 111 -8.19 30.91 10.98
N GLU A 112 -7.71 31.17 12.19
CA GLU A 112 -7.67 32.52 12.76
C GLU A 112 -6.33 33.19 12.43
N SER A 113 -6.42 34.45 12.00
CA SER A 113 -5.29 35.37 11.86
C SER A 113 -5.52 36.62 12.70
N SER A 114 -4.50 37.46 12.83
CA SER A 114 -4.63 38.81 13.42
C SER A 114 -5.64 39.70 12.67
N SER A 115 -5.99 39.37 11.44
CA SER A 115 -7.01 40.03 10.60
C SER A 115 -8.40 39.38 10.67
N GLY A 116 -8.60 38.36 11.52
CA GLY A 116 -9.86 37.61 11.62
C GLY A 116 -9.79 36.22 10.98
N PRO A 117 -10.92 35.48 11.00
CA PRO A 117 -10.99 34.13 10.44
C PRO A 117 -10.93 34.17 8.91
N TYR A 118 -10.16 33.27 8.32
CA TYR A 118 -10.09 33.08 6.87
C TYR A 118 -10.15 31.59 6.52
N MET A 119 -10.70 31.26 5.36
CA MET A 119 -10.63 29.90 4.83
C MET A 119 -9.24 29.67 4.26
N GLU A 120 -8.64 28.55 4.63
CA GLU A 120 -7.42 28.12 3.98
C GLU A 120 -7.67 27.88 2.48
N GLU A 121 -6.77 28.39 1.64
CA GLU A 121 -6.83 28.22 0.18
C GLU A 121 -5.65 27.39 -0.33
N GLY A 122 -5.80 26.87 -1.55
CA GLY A 122 -4.77 26.13 -2.28
C GLY A 122 -4.78 24.62 -2.04
N ASP A 123 -3.80 23.95 -2.65
CA ASP A 123 -3.55 22.52 -2.49
C ASP A 123 -2.75 22.26 -1.22
N ASN A 124 -3.47 21.79 -0.19
CA ASN A 124 -2.90 21.44 1.09
C ASN A 124 -2.78 19.91 1.18
N LEU A 125 -1.54 19.42 1.28
CA LEU A 125 -1.21 17.99 1.31
C LEU A 125 -0.68 17.61 2.69
N GLU A 126 -1.01 16.41 3.16
CA GLU A 126 -0.53 15.86 4.42
C GLU A 126 0.23 14.56 4.14
N VAL A 127 1.39 14.38 4.77
CA VAL A 127 2.11 13.10 4.73
C VAL A 127 1.35 12.07 5.57
N VAL A 128 0.96 10.98 4.94
CA VAL A 128 0.32 9.83 5.61
C VAL A 128 1.37 8.82 6.03
N ASP A 129 2.32 8.51 5.14
CA ASP A 129 3.35 7.53 5.42
C ASP A 129 4.63 7.73 4.60
N ILE A 130 5.71 7.10 5.04
CA ILE A 130 7.00 7.05 4.35
C ILE A 130 7.35 5.58 4.11
N VAL A 131 7.14 5.13 2.87
CA VAL A 131 7.39 3.76 2.45
C VAL A 131 8.83 3.62 2.00
N LYS A 132 9.54 2.62 2.56
CA LYS A 132 10.96 2.33 2.25
C LYS A 132 11.17 1.06 1.43
N TYR A 133 10.15 0.20 1.36
CA TYR A 133 10.19 -1.10 0.71
C TYR A 133 8.93 -1.30 -0.13
N LYS A 134 9.05 -2.06 -1.22
CA LYS A 134 7.92 -2.48 -2.04
C LYS A 134 7.93 -3.99 -2.25
N LEU A 135 6.76 -4.56 -2.47
CA LEU A 135 6.58 -5.91 -3.03
C LEU A 135 6.59 -5.78 -4.55
N MET A 136 7.49 -6.50 -5.24
CA MET A 136 7.60 -6.45 -6.69
C MET A 136 7.28 -7.83 -7.29
N PHE A 137 6.31 -7.87 -8.21
CA PHE A 137 5.95 -9.03 -9.01
C PHE A 137 6.14 -8.70 -10.50
N ALA A 138 7.33 -8.99 -11.03
CA ALA A 138 7.70 -8.71 -12.42
C ALA A 138 7.50 -9.92 -13.36
N ASN A 139 7.39 -11.13 -12.80
CA ASN A 139 7.28 -12.37 -13.57
C ASN A 139 5.83 -12.67 -13.97
N ARG A 140 5.67 -13.46 -15.03
CA ARG A 140 4.36 -13.96 -15.47
C ARG A 140 3.73 -14.83 -14.36
N PRO A 141 2.40 -14.80 -14.20
CA PRO A 141 1.70 -15.72 -13.32
C PRO A 141 1.92 -17.17 -13.74
N GLU A 142 2.10 -18.03 -12.75
CA GLU A 142 2.19 -19.48 -12.89
C GLU A 142 0.83 -20.12 -12.53
N PRO A 143 0.36 -21.11 -13.29
CA PRO A 143 -0.84 -21.86 -12.92
C PRO A 143 -0.59 -22.70 -11.66
N VAL A 144 -1.56 -22.74 -10.77
CA VAL A 144 -1.55 -23.61 -9.58
C VAL A 144 -2.79 -24.50 -9.53
N GLY A 145 -2.63 -25.70 -8.96
CA GLY A 145 -3.76 -26.59 -8.67
C GLY A 145 -4.63 -26.05 -7.53
N THR A 146 -5.82 -26.64 -7.34
CA THR A 146 -6.84 -26.18 -6.36
C THR A 146 -6.43 -26.31 -4.89
N ALA A 147 -5.27 -26.90 -4.58
CA ALA A 147 -4.79 -27.14 -3.21
C ALA A 147 -4.51 -25.87 -2.38
N HIS A 148 -4.47 -24.70 -3.03
CA HIS A 148 -4.13 -23.43 -2.39
C HIS A 148 -5.33 -22.46 -2.28
N ALA A 149 -6.57 -22.93 -2.46
CA ALA A 149 -7.74 -22.09 -2.28
C ALA A 149 -7.97 -21.75 -0.79
N PRO A 150 -8.35 -20.50 -0.43
CA PRO A 150 -8.91 -20.24 0.89
C PRO A 150 -10.20 -21.06 1.07
N ALA A 151 -10.40 -21.63 2.26
CA ALA A 151 -11.63 -22.34 2.59
C ALA A 151 -12.81 -21.37 2.48
N SER A 152 -13.87 -21.79 1.77
CA SER A 152 -15.13 -21.05 1.63
C SER A 152 -15.88 -20.93 2.95
#